data_AF-A0A6A3VX93-F1
#
_entry.id   AF-A0A6A3VX93-F1
#
_cell.length_a   1.000
_cell.length_b   1.000
_cell.length_c   1.000
_cell.angle_alpha   90.00
_cell.angle_beta   90.00
_cell.angle_gamma   90.00
#
_symmetry.space_group_name_H-M   'P 1'
#
loop_
_entity.id
_entity.type
_entity.pdbx_description
1 polymer ?
#
loop_
_entity_poly.entity_id
_entity_poly.type
_entity_poly.pdbx_seq_one_letter_code
_entity_poly.pdbx_strand_id
1 'polypeptide(L)'
;MQQKKLLSALEWREPMRLCTSDGQDWAYQGTSELAAELAQPLVTHYKAWELGYEDKQNHAINLVVGGTGTGKSRMLDEMKGLLCEAAKQSQQQDLVERMENTYVFRVTFEDETSSTGNLLDSDVPDFDVSYRMLYQLAKDREEWMIFVDRLVESYPSLFLCIETVMEILATLEKVDNMKDMTVILCVDGLQKLSNDGTMACALYRVLAAVCGF
;
A
#
# COMPACT_ATOMS: atom_id res chain seq x y z
N MET A 1 23.49 13.92 1.35
CA MET A 1 24.23 12.93 0.52
C MET A 1 23.52 11.57 0.52
N GLN A 2 23.07 11.07 1.68
CA GLN A 2 22.31 9.82 1.81
C GLN A 2 21.04 9.75 0.95
N GLN A 3 20.16 10.77 0.99
CA GLN A 3 18.91 10.78 0.19
C GLN A 3 19.15 10.63 -1.33
N LYS A 4 20.14 11.34 -1.89
CA LYS A 4 20.51 11.20 -3.31
C LYS A 4 21.01 9.80 -3.65
N LYS A 5 21.78 9.18 -2.74
CA LYS A 5 22.26 7.80 -2.90
C LYS A 5 21.10 6.81 -2.84
N LEU A 6 20.18 6.98 -1.87
CA LEU A 6 18.97 6.16 -1.78
C LEU A 6 18.14 6.28 -3.06
N LEU A 7 17.81 7.49 -3.50
CA LEU A 7 17.07 7.74 -4.75
C LEU A 7 17.71 7.05 -5.96
N SER A 8 19.05 7.03 -6.06
CA SER A 8 19.72 6.35 -7.17
C SER A 8 19.57 4.83 -7.18
N ALA A 9 19.31 4.23 -6.01
CA ALA A 9 19.09 2.79 -5.83
C ALA A 9 17.63 2.37 -6.01
N LEU A 10 16.72 3.32 -6.21
CA LEU A 10 15.28 3.08 -6.33
C LEU A 10 14.77 3.43 -7.73
N GLU A 11 13.68 2.78 -8.13
CA GLU A 11 12.87 3.11 -9.30
C GLU A 11 11.43 2.64 -9.10
N TRP A 12 10.46 3.31 -9.73
CA TRP A 12 9.08 2.82 -9.72
C TRP A 12 8.97 1.48 -10.44
N ARG A 13 8.28 0.53 -9.79
CA ARG A 13 7.97 -0.79 -10.34
C ARG A 13 6.59 -1.21 -9.86
N GLU A 14 5.85 -1.87 -10.77
CA GLU A 14 4.60 -2.52 -10.40
C GLU A 14 4.84 -3.57 -9.30
N PRO A 15 3.94 -3.66 -8.31
CA PRO A 15 4.07 -4.62 -7.21
C PRO A 15 4.00 -6.06 -7.72
N MET A 16 4.70 -6.95 -7.02
CA MET A 16 4.46 -8.40 -7.17
C MET A 16 3.04 -8.75 -6.72
N ARG A 17 2.52 -9.88 -7.21
CA ARG A 17 1.23 -10.40 -6.74
C ARG A 17 1.36 -10.88 -5.31
N LEU A 18 0.33 -10.63 -4.49
CA LEU A 18 0.20 -11.15 -3.14
C LEU A 18 -0.26 -12.62 -3.18
N CYS A 19 -1.16 -12.95 -4.09
CA CYS A 19 -1.56 -14.34 -4.32
C CYS A 19 -0.55 -15.02 -5.23
N THR A 20 0.23 -15.95 -4.67
CA THR A 20 1.25 -16.75 -5.38
C THR A 20 0.87 -18.23 -5.50
N SER A 21 -0.30 -18.63 -4.98
CA SER A 21 -0.82 -19.98 -5.07
C SER A 21 -1.51 -20.24 -6.41
N ASP A 22 -1.94 -21.49 -6.64
CA ASP A 22 -2.64 -21.91 -7.88
C ASP A 22 -3.85 -21.03 -8.26
N GLY A 23 -4.47 -20.35 -7.28
CA GLY A 23 -5.59 -19.44 -7.49
C GLY A 23 -5.21 -18.09 -8.12
N GLN A 24 -3.92 -17.79 -8.31
CA GLN A 24 -3.45 -16.51 -8.84
C GLN A 24 -3.86 -16.26 -10.29
N ASP A 25 -4.09 -17.32 -11.07
CA ASP A 25 -4.40 -17.24 -12.51
C ASP A 25 -5.86 -17.62 -12.81
N TRP A 26 -6.65 -17.90 -11.78
CA TRP A 26 -8.08 -18.13 -11.94
C TRP A 26 -8.76 -16.83 -12.37
N ALA A 27 -9.82 -16.94 -13.16
CA ALA A 27 -10.65 -15.79 -13.49
C ALA A 27 -11.23 -15.21 -12.19
N TYR A 28 -10.99 -13.92 -11.95
CA TYR A 28 -11.54 -13.24 -10.79
C TYR A 28 -13.07 -13.12 -10.95
N GLN A 29 -13.80 -13.45 -9.89
CA GLN A 29 -15.26 -13.52 -9.90
C GLN A 29 -15.87 -12.32 -9.19
N GLY A 30 -17.00 -11.83 -9.69
CA GLY A 30 -17.77 -10.76 -9.05
C GLY A 30 -17.25 -9.35 -9.32
N THR A 31 -16.35 -9.15 -10.29
CA THR A 31 -15.79 -7.82 -10.61
C THR A 31 -16.87 -6.80 -10.93
N SER A 32 -17.82 -7.16 -11.78
CA SER A 32 -18.86 -6.24 -12.26
C SER A 32 -19.79 -5.82 -11.13
N GLU A 33 -20.24 -6.79 -10.33
CA GLU A 33 -21.12 -6.57 -9.18
C GLU A 33 -20.42 -5.73 -8.11
N LEU A 34 -19.17 -6.07 -7.77
CA LEU A 34 -18.42 -5.35 -6.75
C LEU A 34 -18.04 -3.93 -7.21
N ALA A 35 -17.65 -3.76 -8.48
CA ALA A 35 -17.37 -2.44 -9.04
C ALA A 35 -18.60 -1.53 -9.02
N ALA A 36 -19.79 -2.08 -9.27
CA ALA A 36 -21.05 -1.33 -9.17
C ALA A 36 -21.32 -0.85 -7.74
N GLU A 37 -21.09 -1.70 -6.74
CA GLU A 37 -21.21 -1.33 -5.32
C GLU A 37 -20.16 -0.29 -4.88
N LEU A 38 -18.95 -0.33 -5.46
CA LEU A 38 -17.86 0.59 -5.14
C LEU A 38 -17.97 1.95 -5.87
N ALA A 39 -18.71 2.04 -6.97
CA ALA A 39 -18.78 3.24 -7.81
C ALA A 39 -19.23 4.48 -7.01
N GLN A 40 -20.35 4.39 -6.29
CA GLN A 40 -20.89 5.54 -5.56
C GLN A 40 -20.03 5.96 -4.35
N PRO A 41 -19.52 5.02 -3.50
CA PRO A 41 -18.53 5.36 -2.47
C PRO A 41 -17.28 6.02 -3.05
N LEU A 42 -16.72 5.49 -4.14
CA LEU A 42 -15.52 6.04 -4.78
C LEU A 42 -15.75 7.49 -5.24
N VAL A 43 -16.90 7.78 -5.86
CA VAL A 43 -17.30 9.16 -6.23
C VAL A 43 -17.40 10.08 -5.02
N THR A 44 -17.92 9.56 -3.91
CA THR A 44 -18.09 10.34 -2.68
C THR A 44 -16.73 10.73 -2.10
N HIS A 45 -15.81 9.77 -2.01
CA HIS A 45 -14.43 10.02 -1.56
C HIS A 45 -13.67 10.96 -2.51
N TYR A 46 -13.83 10.79 -3.82
CA TYR A 46 -13.25 11.69 -4.81
C TYR A 46 -13.69 13.14 -4.62
N LYS A 47 -15.00 13.38 -4.47
CA LYS A 47 -15.54 14.72 -4.23
C LYS A 47 -15.10 15.31 -2.90
N ALA A 48 -14.99 14.49 -1.85
CA ALA A 48 -14.48 14.94 -0.56
C ALA A 48 -13.02 15.40 -0.67
N TRP A 49 -12.20 14.65 -1.42
CA TRP A 49 -10.82 15.03 -1.73
C TRP A 49 -10.75 16.34 -2.53
N GLU A 50 -11.56 16.52 -3.58
CA GLU A 50 -11.61 17.77 -4.37
C GLU A 50 -11.95 19.00 -3.51
N LEU A 51 -12.79 18.81 -2.49
CA LEU A 51 -13.20 19.85 -1.54
C LEU A 51 -12.19 20.07 -0.41
N GLY A 52 -11.13 19.27 -0.33
CA GLY A 52 -10.12 19.33 0.73
C GLY A 52 -10.62 18.85 2.09
N TYR A 53 -11.57 17.92 2.12
CA TYR A 53 -12.08 17.33 3.37
C TYR A 53 -11.16 16.20 3.82
N GLU A 54 -10.38 16.48 4.87
CA GLU A 54 -9.38 15.56 5.46
C GLU A 54 -9.90 14.85 6.73
N ASP A 55 -11.19 14.93 7.03
CA ASP A 55 -11.74 14.26 8.21
C ASP A 55 -11.83 12.73 8.01
N LYS A 56 -11.81 12.01 9.14
CA LYS A 56 -11.77 10.54 9.17
C LYS A 56 -12.96 9.86 8.48
N GLN A 57 -14.09 10.54 8.26
CA GLN A 57 -15.25 9.95 7.59
C GLN A 57 -15.06 9.92 6.07
N ASN A 58 -14.18 10.77 5.55
CA ASN A 58 -13.93 10.92 4.12
C ASN A 58 -12.67 10.17 3.64
N HIS A 59 -11.87 9.63 4.56
CA HIS A 59 -10.73 8.78 4.24
C HIS A 59 -11.20 7.34 3.94
N ALA A 60 -10.95 6.85 2.73
CA ALA A 60 -11.41 5.55 2.28
C ALA A 60 -10.54 4.42 2.85
N ILE A 61 -11.13 3.53 3.66
CA ILE A 61 -10.46 2.32 4.16
C ILE A 61 -11.29 1.11 3.75
N ASN A 62 -10.73 0.26 2.88
CA ASN A 62 -11.35 -0.98 2.44
C ASN A 62 -10.80 -2.15 3.24
N LEU A 63 -11.67 -2.83 4.00
CA LEU A 63 -11.30 -4.00 4.80
C LEU A 63 -11.74 -5.28 4.09
N VAL A 64 -10.77 -6.10 3.69
CA VAL A 64 -11.00 -7.41 3.09
C VAL A 64 -10.86 -8.49 4.16
N VAL A 65 -11.98 -9.09 4.57
CA VAL A 65 -12.03 -10.08 5.65
C VAL A 65 -12.56 -11.41 5.14
N GLY A 66 -11.93 -12.50 5.56
CA GLY A 66 -12.31 -13.85 5.18
C GLY A 66 -11.40 -14.92 5.77
N GLY A 67 -11.86 -16.17 5.74
CA GLY A 67 -11.08 -17.32 6.20
C GLY A 67 -9.82 -17.58 5.36
N THR A 68 -9.02 -18.56 5.77
CA THR A 68 -7.89 -19.03 4.97
C THR A 68 -8.37 -19.57 3.62
N GLY A 69 -7.69 -19.22 2.53
CA GLY A 69 -8.03 -19.71 1.19
C GLY A 69 -9.25 -19.06 0.52
N THR A 70 -9.86 -18.04 1.13
CA THR A 70 -11.03 -17.36 0.52
C THR A 70 -10.68 -16.27 -0.49
N GLY A 71 -9.42 -16.18 -0.93
CA GLY A 71 -8.99 -15.23 -1.97
C GLY A 71 -8.75 -13.79 -1.50
N LYS A 72 -8.44 -13.54 -0.22
CA LYS A 72 -8.14 -12.18 0.29
C LYS A 72 -6.99 -11.49 -0.45
N SER A 73 -5.83 -12.15 -0.51
CA SER A 73 -4.65 -11.66 -1.22
C SER A 73 -4.96 -11.43 -2.71
N ARG A 74 -5.76 -12.32 -3.32
CA ARG A 74 -6.20 -12.16 -4.71
C ARG A 74 -7.10 -10.93 -4.88
N MET A 75 -8.04 -10.68 -3.96
CA MET A 75 -8.87 -9.47 -4.00
C MET A 75 -8.03 -8.19 -3.88
N LEU A 76 -6.99 -8.18 -3.04
CA LEU A 76 -6.04 -7.07 -2.95
C LEU A 76 -5.24 -6.88 -4.25
N ASP A 77 -4.85 -7.98 -4.92
CA ASP A 77 -4.22 -7.90 -6.24
C ASP A 77 -5.11 -7.22 -7.29
N GLU A 78 -6.42 -7.47 -7.24
CA GLU A 78 -7.41 -6.93 -8.19
C GLU A 78 -7.91 -5.52 -7.83
N MET A 79 -7.51 -4.96 -6.68
CA MET A 79 -8.08 -3.71 -6.13
C MET A 79 -7.99 -2.53 -7.12
N LYS A 80 -6.84 -2.33 -7.78
CA LYS A 80 -6.71 -1.27 -8.80
C LYS A 80 -7.70 -1.46 -9.95
N GLY A 81 -7.85 -2.70 -10.43
CA GLY A 81 -8.79 -3.03 -11.51
C GLY A 81 -10.23 -2.78 -11.11
N LEU A 82 -10.61 -3.18 -9.89
CA LEU A 82 -11.92 -2.94 -9.31
C LEU A 82 -12.25 -1.43 -9.23
N LEU A 83 -11.31 -0.63 -8.73
CA LEU A 83 -11.49 0.82 -8.61
C LEU A 83 -11.53 1.51 -9.97
N CYS A 84 -10.73 1.05 -10.95
CA CYS A 84 -10.81 1.55 -12.33
C CYS A 84 -12.18 1.25 -12.95
N GLU A 85 -12.71 0.05 -12.77
CA GLU A 85 -14.04 -0.32 -13.28
C GLU A 85 -15.16 0.47 -12.59
N ALA A 86 -15.07 0.63 -11.26
CA ALA A 86 -15.98 1.48 -10.49
C ALA A 86 -15.95 2.95 -10.97
N ALA A 87 -14.75 3.49 -11.24
CA ALA A 87 -14.60 4.83 -11.79
C ALA A 87 -15.22 4.96 -13.20
N LYS A 88 -15.04 3.97 -14.08
CA LYS A 88 -15.65 3.97 -15.41
C LYS A 88 -17.17 4.01 -15.35
N GLN A 89 -17.76 3.30 -14.39
CA GLN A 89 -19.21 3.32 -14.15
C GLN A 89 -19.71 4.67 -13.61
N SER A 90 -18.86 5.44 -12.93
CA SER A 90 -19.23 6.76 -12.39
C SER A 90 -19.40 7.86 -13.44
N GLN A 91 -18.90 7.65 -14.67
CA GLN A 91 -18.87 8.63 -15.76
C GLN A 91 -18.11 9.93 -15.46
N GLN A 92 -17.28 9.98 -14.40
CA GLN A 92 -16.40 11.11 -14.11
C GLN A 92 -15.01 10.88 -14.73
N GLN A 93 -14.71 11.59 -15.82
CA GLN A 93 -13.47 11.39 -16.59
C GLN A 93 -12.20 11.64 -15.77
N ASP A 94 -12.17 12.70 -14.97
CA ASP A 94 -11.00 13.03 -14.14
C ASP A 94 -10.73 11.92 -13.10
N LEU A 95 -11.78 11.34 -12.51
CA LEU A 95 -11.65 10.20 -11.61
C LEU A 95 -11.14 8.95 -12.34
N VAL A 96 -11.60 8.69 -13.56
CA VAL A 96 -11.10 7.58 -14.39
C VAL A 96 -9.61 7.75 -14.66
N GLU A 97 -9.19 8.94 -15.10
CA GLU A 97 -7.79 9.25 -15.37
C GLU A 97 -6.92 9.08 -14.13
N ARG A 98 -7.38 9.52 -12.95
CA ARG A 98 -6.66 9.32 -11.69
C ARG A 98 -6.51 7.84 -11.33
N MET A 99 -7.58 7.05 -11.44
CA MET A 99 -7.54 5.61 -11.13
C MET A 99 -6.62 4.84 -12.08
N GLU A 100 -6.63 5.16 -13.38
CA GLU A 100 -5.75 4.51 -14.37
C GLU A 100 -4.27 4.81 -14.11
N ASN A 101 -3.95 6.05 -13.72
CA ASN A 101 -2.59 6.52 -13.39
C ASN A 101 -2.20 6.29 -11.91
N THR A 102 -2.96 5.50 -11.16
CA THR A 102 -2.68 5.25 -9.74
C THR A 102 -1.45 4.36 -9.53
N TYR A 103 -0.65 4.72 -8.52
CA TYR A 103 0.46 3.93 -8.01
C TYR A 103 -0.04 2.93 -6.97
N VAL A 104 0.32 1.66 -7.10
CA VAL A 104 -0.10 0.61 -6.15
C VAL A 104 1.09 0.12 -5.35
N PHE A 105 1.00 0.20 -4.03
CA PHE A 105 1.90 -0.51 -3.13
C PHE A 105 1.21 -1.75 -2.59
N ARG A 106 1.87 -2.91 -2.71
CA ARG A 106 1.41 -4.15 -2.07
C ARG A 106 2.38 -4.55 -1.00
N VAL A 107 2.00 -4.27 0.24
CA VAL A 107 2.75 -4.58 1.46
C VAL A 107 2.23 -5.90 2.01
N THR A 108 3.12 -6.86 2.26
CA THR A 108 2.76 -8.13 2.89
C THR A 108 3.55 -8.39 4.15
N PHE A 109 2.85 -8.89 5.17
CA PHE A 109 3.44 -9.46 6.38
C PHE A 109 3.48 -10.99 6.34
N GLU A 110 3.16 -11.58 5.20
CA GLU A 110 3.32 -13.01 4.92
C GLU A 110 4.69 -13.33 4.29
N ASP A 111 5.01 -14.62 4.23
CA ASP A 111 6.13 -15.24 3.52
C ASP A 111 7.42 -14.40 3.39
N GLU A 112 7.77 -13.97 2.17
CA GLU A 112 9.07 -13.38 1.77
C GLU A 112 9.47 -12.13 2.57
N THR A 113 8.49 -11.44 3.17
CA THR A 113 8.70 -10.29 4.06
C THR A 113 8.01 -10.51 5.41
N SER A 114 7.91 -11.76 5.85
CA SER A 114 7.20 -12.13 7.07
C SER A 114 7.79 -11.46 8.30
N SER A 115 6.90 -10.97 9.16
CA SER A 115 7.25 -10.55 10.52
C SER A 115 6.95 -11.71 11.48
N THR A 116 7.97 -12.29 12.12
CA THR A 116 7.77 -13.28 13.20
C THR A 116 7.35 -12.58 14.50
N GLY A 117 6.15 -11.99 14.49
CA GLY A 117 5.51 -11.37 15.65
C GLY A 117 5.97 -9.95 16.01
N ASN A 118 7.23 -9.61 15.75
CA ASN A 118 7.82 -8.31 16.09
C ASN A 118 7.92 -7.39 14.87
N LEU A 119 7.75 -6.08 15.13
CA LEU A 119 7.99 -4.99 14.20
C LEU A 119 9.50 -4.79 13.98
N LEU A 120 9.88 -4.19 12.84
CA LEU A 120 11.28 -3.84 12.54
C LEU A 120 11.86 -2.92 13.62
N ASP A 121 11.06 -1.93 14.03
CA ASP A 121 11.35 -1.06 15.15
C ASP A 121 10.11 -0.94 16.03
N SER A 122 10.23 -1.39 17.28
CA SER A 122 9.16 -1.33 18.26
C SER A 122 8.85 0.07 18.74
N ASP A 123 9.55 1.11 18.31
CA ASP A 123 9.22 2.51 18.61
C ASP A 123 8.61 3.23 17.40
N VAL A 124 8.78 2.70 16.18
CA VAL A 124 8.35 3.36 14.93
C VAL A 124 7.57 2.40 14.01
N PRO A 125 6.23 2.29 14.17
CA PRO A 125 5.40 1.35 13.39
C PRO A 125 5.39 1.60 11.89
N ASP A 126 5.53 2.86 11.49
CA ASP A 126 5.60 3.29 10.09
C ASP A 126 6.72 2.59 9.34
N PHE A 127 7.81 2.20 10.02
CA PHE A 127 8.95 1.53 9.38
C PHE A 127 8.54 0.20 8.74
N ASP A 128 7.64 -0.55 9.37
CA ASP A 128 7.20 -1.82 8.81
C ASP A 128 6.47 -1.68 7.47
N VAL A 129 5.70 -0.61 7.30
CA VAL A 129 4.97 -0.32 6.05
C VAL A 129 5.90 0.33 5.04
N SER A 130 6.57 1.41 5.43
CA SER A 130 7.44 2.20 4.56
C SER A 130 8.65 1.43 4.03
N TYR A 131 9.30 0.57 4.82
CA TYR A 131 10.42 -0.24 4.33
C TYR A 131 9.94 -1.27 3.31
N ARG A 132 8.73 -1.83 3.47
CA ARG A 132 8.14 -2.73 2.46
C ARG A 132 7.74 -1.98 1.19
N MET A 133 7.26 -0.74 1.31
CA MET A 133 7.06 0.13 0.14
C MET A 133 8.39 0.44 -0.57
N LEU A 134 9.46 0.77 0.17
CA LEU A 134 10.80 0.98 -0.40
C LEU A 134 11.38 -0.29 -1.03
N TYR A 135 11.08 -1.45 -0.46
CA TYR A 135 11.49 -2.74 -1.01
C TYR A 135 10.86 -2.99 -2.38
N GLN A 136 9.60 -2.58 -2.58
CA GLN A 136 8.98 -2.60 -3.92
C GLN A 136 9.73 -1.69 -4.91
N LEU A 137 10.19 -0.52 -4.46
CA LEU A 137 10.94 0.44 -5.28
C LEU A 137 12.41 0.04 -5.51
N ALA A 138 12.93 -0.97 -4.82
CA ALA A 138 14.33 -1.34 -4.90
C ALA A 138 14.69 -1.90 -6.29
N LYS A 139 15.78 -1.37 -6.88
CA LYS A 139 16.32 -1.90 -8.14
C LYS A 139 16.81 -3.34 -7.98
N ASP A 140 17.48 -3.61 -6.88
CA ASP A 140 18.02 -4.92 -6.52
C ASP A 140 17.09 -5.61 -5.53
N ARG A 141 16.45 -6.71 -5.96
CA ARG A 141 15.64 -7.56 -5.09
C ARG A 141 16.54 -8.53 -4.34
N GLU A 142 17.08 -8.06 -3.24
CA GLU A 142 17.79 -8.89 -2.26
C GLU A 142 16.79 -9.54 -1.30
N GLU A 143 17.24 -10.50 -0.51
CA GLU A 143 16.42 -11.04 0.59
C GLU A 143 15.98 -9.91 1.54
N TRP A 144 14.75 -9.99 2.06
CA TRP A 144 14.13 -8.95 2.87
C TRP A 144 15.00 -8.46 4.03
N MET A 145 15.57 -9.36 4.84
CA MET A 145 16.38 -8.94 5.98
C MET A 145 17.69 -8.26 5.56
N ILE A 146 18.31 -8.74 4.48
CA ILE A 146 19.51 -8.10 3.91
C ILE A 146 19.17 -6.68 3.42
N PHE A 147 18.01 -6.51 2.78
CA PHE A 147 17.54 -5.21 2.34
C PHE A 147 17.34 -4.24 3.51
N VAL A 148 16.68 -4.70 4.59
CA VAL A 148 16.44 -3.91 5.81
C VAL A 148 17.76 -3.50 6.46
N ASP A 149 18.66 -4.47 6.71
CA ASP A 149 19.95 -4.21 7.36
C ASP A 149 20.76 -3.19 6.56
N ARG A 150 20.80 -3.35 5.23
CA ARG A 150 21.49 -2.42 4.34
C ARG A 150 20.90 -1.02 4.38
N LEU A 151 19.56 -0.89 4.46
CA LEU A 151 18.91 0.43 4.59
C LEU A 151 19.32 1.12 5.90
N VAL A 152 19.24 0.39 7.02
CA VAL A 152 19.59 0.90 8.35
C VAL A 152 21.07 1.31 8.41
N GLU A 153 21.97 0.48 7.90
CA GLU A 153 23.41 0.74 7.90
C GLU A 153 23.82 1.87 6.95
N SER A 154 23.23 1.92 5.75
CA SER A 154 23.63 2.88 4.71
C SER A 154 23.01 4.26 4.90
N TYR A 155 21.84 4.33 5.55
CA TYR A 155 21.04 5.55 5.66
C TYR A 155 20.56 5.86 7.09
N PRO A 156 21.42 5.76 8.13
CA PRO A 156 20.99 5.87 9.54
C PRO A 156 20.46 7.26 9.94
N SER A 157 20.66 8.28 9.10
CA SER A 157 20.16 9.64 9.37
C SER A 157 18.82 9.94 8.70
N LEU A 158 18.31 9.02 7.88
CA LEU A 158 17.01 9.18 7.21
C LEU A 158 15.92 8.53 8.06
N PHE A 159 14.93 9.32 8.45
CA PHE A 159 13.70 8.80 9.02
C PHE A 159 12.77 8.41 7.87
N LEU A 160 12.72 7.12 7.54
CA LEU A 160 12.01 6.61 6.38
C LEU A 160 10.57 6.22 6.79
N CYS A 161 9.68 7.19 6.96
CA CYS A 161 8.24 6.94 7.17
C CYS A 161 7.47 6.89 5.83
N ILE A 162 6.17 6.62 5.88
CA ILE A 162 5.32 6.52 4.67
C ILE A 162 5.37 7.84 3.86
N GLU A 163 5.28 8.99 4.52
CA GLU A 163 5.39 10.31 3.87
C GLU A 163 6.70 10.47 3.10
N THR A 164 7.84 10.05 3.69
CA THR A 164 9.14 10.08 3.00
C THR A 164 9.17 9.17 1.77
N VAL A 165 8.49 8.03 1.80
CA VAL A 165 8.37 7.15 0.62
C VAL A 165 7.53 7.82 -0.47
N MET A 166 6.48 8.55 -0.11
CA MET A 166 5.67 9.32 -1.06
C MET A 166 6.47 10.44 -1.73
N GLU A 167 7.29 11.17 -0.97
CA GLU A 167 8.21 12.18 -1.52
C GLU A 167 9.25 11.56 -2.46
N ILE A 168 9.79 10.38 -2.10
CA ILE A 168 10.69 9.61 -2.95
C ILE A 168 10.00 9.23 -4.25
N LEU A 169 8.77 8.68 -4.18
CA LEU A 169 8.00 8.29 -5.35
C LEU A 169 7.72 9.49 -6.26
N ALA A 170 7.25 10.62 -5.70
CA ALA A 170 7.02 11.86 -6.43
C ALA A 170 8.30 12.32 -7.16
N THR A 171 9.46 12.22 -6.51
CA THR A 171 10.75 12.56 -7.11
C THR A 171 11.13 11.61 -8.25
N LEU A 172 10.94 10.31 -8.09
CA LEU A 172 11.25 9.29 -9.10
C LEU A 172 10.39 9.49 -10.35
N GLU A 173 9.10 9.74 -10.14
CA GLU A 173 8.08 9.87 -11.18
C GLU A 173 7.93 11.30 -11.72
N LYS A 174 8.72 12.24 -11.20
CA LYS A 174 8.73 13.66 -11.57
C LYS A 174 7.35 14.32 -11.43
N VAL A 175 6.66 13.99 -10.34
CA VAL A 175 5.40 14.63 -9.97
C VAL A 175 5.71 15.85 -9.11
N ASP A 176 5.34 17.04 -9.60
CA ASP A 176 5.67 18.31 -8.94
C ASP A 176 4.94 18.51 -7.61
N ASN A 177 3.70 17.99 -7.50
CA ASN A 177 2.87 18.12 -6.31
C ASN A 177 2.29 16.77 -5.92
N MET A 178 2.62 16.29 -4.71
CA MET A 178 2.15 14.99 -4.20
C MET A 178 0.61 14.88 -4.17
N LYS A 179 -0.13 15.99 -4.08
CA LYS A 179 -1.60 15.97 -4.15
C LYS A 179 -2.14 15.48 -5.50
N ASP A 180 -1.34 15.58 -6.55
CA ASP A 180 -1.72 15.12 -7.89
C ASP A 180 -1.54 13.61 -8.03
N MET A 181 -0.81 12.97 -7.12
CA MET A 181 -0.66 11.53 -7.08
C MET A 181 -1.92 10.87 -6.52
N THR A 182 -2.20 9.68 -7.04
CA THR A 182 -3.17 8.76 -6.42
C THR A 182 -2.42 7.48 -6.07
N VAL A 183 -2.56 7.03 -4.82
CA VAL A 183 -1.87 5.86 -4.31
C VAL A 183 -2.86 4.91 -3.67
N ILE A 184 -2.78 3.63 -4.04
CA ILE A 184 -3.49 2.54 -3.37
C ILE A 184 -2.46 1.76 -2.56
N LEU A 185 -2.63 1.76 -1.24
CA LEU A 185 -1.85 0.92 -0.33
C LEU A 185 -2.66 -0.33 0.03
N CYS A 186 -2.26 -1.47 -0.52
CA CYS A 186 -2.79 -2.78 -0.15
C CYS A 186 -1.89 -3.41 0.91
N VAL A 187 -2.48 -3.79 2.05
CA VAL A 187 -1.75 -4.43 3.16
C VAL A 187 -2.32 -5.82 3.42
N ASP A 188 -1.49 -6.84 3.28
CA ASP A 188 -1.85 -8.25 3.46
C ASP A 188 -1.09 -8.89 4.64
N GLY A 189 -1.59 -10.01 5.15
CA GLY A 189 -0.92 -10.78 6.20
C GLY A 189 -1.00 -10.18 7.60
N LEU A 190 -1.87 -9.20 7.85
CA LEU A 190 -2.02 -8.55 9.15
C LEU A 190 -2.24 -9.54 10.31
N GLN A 191 -2.88 -10.68 10.06
CA GLN A 191 -3.09 -11.75 11.04
C GLN A 191 -1.79 -12.43 11.54
N LYS A 192 -0.66 -12.22 10.87
CA LYS A 192 0.66 -12.72 11.30
C LYS A 192 1.31 -11.83 12.36
N LEU A 193 0.84 -10.60 12.50
CA LEU A 193 1.34 -9.66 13.49
C LEU A 193 0.90 -10.08 14.90
N SER A 194 1.75 -9.82 15.90
CA SER A 194 1.38 -10.03 17.29
C SER A 194 0.15 -9.19 17.66
N ASN A 195 -0.79 -9.84 18.34
CA ASN A 195 -2.01 -9.21 18.84
C ASN A 195 -2.29 -9.72 20.25
N ASP A 196 -1.98 -8.90 21.24
CA ASP A 196 -2.25 -9.14 22.66
C ASP A 196 -3.48 -8.37 23.17
N GLY A 197 -4.22 -7.70 22.27
CA GLY A 197 -5.36 -6.86 22.60
C GLY A 197 -5.03 -5.46 23.12
N THR A 198 -3.75 -5.08 23.19
CA THR A 198 -3.31 -3.75 23.63
C THR A 198 -2.98 -2.83 22.46
N MET A 199 -2.89 -1.51 22.74
CA MET A 199 -2.41 -0.53 21.77
C MET A 199 -0.90 -0.65 21.48
N ALA A 200 -0.18 -1.46 22.24
CA ALA A 200 1.25 -1.68 22.05
C ALA A 200 1.55 -2.83 21.06
N CYS A 201 0.55 -3.67 20.73
CA CYS A 201 0.77 -4.81 19.85
C CYS A 201 1.10 -4.41 18.40
N ALA A 202 1.80 -5.30 17.68
CA ALA A 202 2.23 -5.05 16.32
C ALA A 202 1.04 -4.80 15.37
N LEU A 203 -0.04 -5.57 15.52
CA LEU A 203 -1.25 -5.42 14.70
C LEU A 203 -1.85 -4.01 14.83
N TYR A 204 -2.11 -3.56 16.07
CA TYR A 204 -2.72 -2.25 16.30
C TYR A 204 -1.86 -1.13 15.73
N ARG A 205 -0.54 -1.25 15.89
CA ARG A 205 0.39 -0.20 15.51
C ARG A 205 0.59 -0.09 14.01
N VAL A 206 0.64 -1.21 13.29
CA VAL A 206 0.60 -1.21 11.82
C VAL A 206 -0.73 -0.66 11.32
N LEU A 207 -1.86 -1.07 11.89
CA LEU A 207 -3.16 -0.50 11.55
C LEU A 207 -3.22 1.00 11.81
N ALA A 208 -2.65 1.48 12.91
CA ALA A 208 -2.59 2.91 13.22
C ALA A 208 -1.75 3.69 12.19
N ALA A 209 -0.62 3.13 11.75
CA ALA A 209 0.22 3.71 10.69
C ALA A 209 -0.55 3.78 9.35
N VAL A 210 -1.23 2.68 8.96
CA VAL A 210 -2.03 2.62 7.74
C VAL A 210 -3.22 3.59 7.78
N CYS A 211 -3.87 3.75 8.93
CA CYS A 211 -4.99 4.70 9.10
C CYS A 211 -4.53 6.16 9.24
N GLY A 212 -3.23 6.39 9.46
CA GLY A 212 -2.63 7.73 9.52
C GLY A 212 -2.05 8.20 8.19
N PHE A 213 -2.01 7.30 7.20
CA PHE A 213 -1.68 7.60 5.81
C PHE A 213 -2.72 8.52 5.16
#